data_AF-A0A392VR78-F1
#
_entry.id   AF-A0A392VR78-F1
#
_cell.length_a   1.000
_cell.length_b   1.000
_cell.length_c   1.000
_cell.angle_alpha   90.00
_cell.angle_beta   90.00
_cell.angle_gamma   90.00
#
_symmetry.space_group_name_H-M   'P 1'
#
loop_
_entity.id
_entity.type
_entity.pdbx_description
1 polymer ?
#
loop_
_entity_poly.entity_id
_entity_poly.type
_entity_poly.pdbx_seq_one_letter_code
_entity_poly.pdbx_strand_id
1 'polypeptide(L)' 'VRNNAGQNPQSSSGVTRWQHPGNGEIKCNVDAALFNEQQKFGIGICAFVMIKVDS' A
#
# COMPACT_ATOMS: atom_id res chain seq x y z
N VAL A 1 13.87 -17.69 38.23
CA VAL A 1 13.56 -18.55 37.07
C VAL A 1 13.18 -17.64 35.90
N ARG A 2 13.93 -17.66 34.78
CA ARG A 2 13.58 -16.90 33.58
C ARG A 2 12.81 -17.84 32.65
N ASN A 3 11.53 -17.55 32.39
CA ASN A 3 10.75 -18.31 31.41
C ASN A 3 10.90 -17.66 30.03
N ASN A 4 11.33 -18.46 29.07
CA ASN A 4 11.56 -18.09 27.68
C ASN A 4 10.48 -18.71 26.80
N ALA A 5 10.35 -18.18 25.58
CA ALA A 5 9.56 -18.68 24.45
C ALA A 5 8.10 -18.22 24.34
N GLY A 6 7.91 -16.90 24.27
CA GLY A 6 6.91 -16.35 23.35
C GLY A 6 7.48 -16.37 21.93
N GLN A 7 7.42 -17.51 21.25
CA GLN A 7 7.68 -17.57 19.80
C GLN A 7 6.50 -16.89 19.10
N ASN A 8 6.60 -15.58 18.88
CA ASN A 8 5.79 -14.92 17.86
C ASN A 8 6.34 -15.40 16.52
N PRO A 9 5.59 -16.16 15.70
CA PRO A 9 6.09 -16.54 14.39
C PRO A 9 6.40 -15.23 13.68
N GLN A 10 7.67 -15.06 13.30
CA GLN A 10 8.13 -13.97 12.45
C GLN A 10 7.16 -13.90 11.27
N SER A 11 6.23 -12.94 11.31
CA SER A 11 5.63 -12.46 10.10
C SER A 11 6.81 -11.89 9.34
N SER A 12 7.26 -12.61 8.32
CA SER A 12 8.12 -12.02 7.30
C SER A 12 7.34 -10.83 6.78
N SER A 13 7.63 -9.65 7.32
CA SER A 13 7.11 -8.39 6.85
C SER A 13 7.76 -8.19 5.49
N GLY A 14 7.23 -8.89 4.48
CA GLY A 14 7.54 -8.67 3.09
C GLY A 14 7.18 -7.23 2.84
N VAL A 15 8.19 -6.36 2.88
CA VAL A 15 8.01 -4.95 2.57
C VAL A 15 7.67 -4.93 1.09
N THR A 16 6.37 -4.84 0.78
CA THR A 16 5.86 -4.64 -0.57
C THR A 16 6.28 -3.25 -1.01
N ARG A 17 7.48 -3.15 -1.57
CA ARG A 17 7.98 -1.92 -2.18
C ARG A 17 7.31 -1.75 -3.54
N TRP A 18 6.91 -0.51 -3.83
CA TRP A 18 6.45 -0.13 -5.15
C TRP A 18 7.49 -0.55 -6.21
N GLN A 19 7.03 -1.31 -7.19
CA GLN A 19 7.79 -1.60 -8.40
C GLN A 19 7.32 -0.68 -9.53
N HIS A 20 8.19 -0.48 -10.52
CA HIS A 20 7.78 0.21 -11.73
C HIS A 20 6.70 -0.65 -12.43
N PRO A 21 5.57 -0.06 -12.85
CA PRO A 21 4.54 -0.81 -13.57
C PRO A 21 5.10 -1.31 -14.91
N GLY A 22 4.79 -2.55 -15.27
CA GLY A 22 5.12 -3.10 -16.58
C GLY A 22 4.35 -2.43 -17.72
N ASN A 23 4.64 -2.85 -18.95
CA ASN A 23 3.91 -2.34 -20.12
C ASN A 23 2.41 -2.69 -20.01
N GLY A 24 1.55 -1.67 -20.13
CA GLY A 24 0.10 -1.81 -20.00
C GLY A 24 -0.41 -1.79 -18.55
N GLU A 25 0.47 -1.67 -17.56
CA GLU A 25 0.09 -1.49 -16.17
C GLU A 25 0.05 0.00 -15.79
N ILE A 26 -0.82 0.35 -14.85
CA ILE A 26 -0.95 1.71 -14.32
C ILE A 26 -0.55 1.74 -12.85
N LYS A 27 0.07 2.86 -12.45
CA LYS A 27 0.23 3.17 -11.04
C LYS A 27 -0.97 4.01 -10.62
N CYS A 28 -1.70 3.57 -9.60
CA CYS A 28 -2.72 4.39 -8.97
C CYS A 28 -2.43 4.60 -7.49
N ASN A 29 -2.70 5.82 -7.03
CA ASN A 29 -2.77 6.14 -5.62
C ASN A 29 -4.24 6.06 -5.21
N VAL A 30 -4.52 5.41 -4.08
CA VAL A 30 -5.86 5.31 -3.50
C VAL A 30 -5.81 5.90 -2.11
N ASP A 31 -6.73 6.80 -1.82
CA ASP A 31 -6.89 7.42 -0.51
C ASP A 31 -8.34 7.31 -0.03
N ALA A 32 -8.51 7.41 1.29
CA ALA A 32 -9.82 7.46 1.91
C ALA A 32 -9.83 8.56 2.97
N ALA A 33 -10.90 9.35 2.97
CA ALA A 33 -11.16 10.37 3.97
C ALA A 33 -12.36 9.97 4.82
N LEU A 34 -12.21 10.05 6.14
CA LEU A 34 -13.30 9.81 7.10
C LEU A 34 -13.87 11.15 7.58
N PHE A 35 -15.19 11.30 7.50
CA PHE A 35 -15.90 12.51 7.90
C PHE A 35 -16.82 12.18 9.09
N ASN A 36 -16.33 12.48 10.30
CA ASN A 36 -16.99 12.09 11.56
C ASN A 36 -18.36 12.73 11.77
N GLU A 37 -18.54 13.98 11.34
CA GLU A 37 -19.77 14.75 11.56
C GLU A 37 -20.97 14.18 10.80
N GLN A 38 -20.72 13.54 9.66
CA GLN A 38 -21.77 13.01 8.78
C GLN A 38 -21.81 11.49 8.78
N GLN A 39 -20.94 10.82 9.55
CA GLN A 39 -20.75 9.36 9.52
C GLN A 39 -20.54 8.83 8.09
N LYS A 40 -19.73 9.56 7.32
CA LYS A 40 -19.47 9.27 5.90
C LYS A 40 -17.98 9.10 5.65
N PHE A 41 -17.66 8.46 4.54
CA PHE A 41 -16.30 8.42 4.02
C PHE A 41 -16.30 8.75 2.53
N GLY A 42 -15.19 9.31 2.08
CA GLY A 42 -14.90 9.53 0.66
C GLY A 42 -13.72 8.66 0.24
N ILE A 43 -13.72 8.23 -1.01
CA ILE A 43 -12.60 7.49 -1.62
C ILE A 43 -12.09 8.33 -2.80
N GLY A 44 -10.79 8.60 -2.80
CA GLY A 44 -10.07 9.20 -3.92
C GLY A 44 -9.24 8.17 -4.67
N ILE A 45 -9.30 8.18 -6.00
CA ILE A 45 -8.43 7.36 -6.85
C ILE A 45 -7.78 8.28 -7.89
N CYS A 46 -6.44 8.26 -7.95
CA CYS A 46 -5.69 8.90 -9.01
C CYS A 46 -4.89 7.84 -9.78
N ALA A 47 -5.15 7.70 -11.07
CA ALA A 47 -4.44 6.76 -11.95
C ALA A 47 -3.49 7.53 -12.89
N PHE A 48 -2.24 7.08 -12.96
CA PHE A 48 -1.21 7.63 -13.85
C PHE A 48 -0.63 6.53 -14.73
N VAL A 49 -0.54 6.79 -16.04
CA VAL A 49 0.27 5.98 -16.95
C VAL A 49 1.71 6.42 -16.79
N MET A 50 2.56 5.54 -16.26
CA MET A 50 3.99 5.79 -16.20
C MET A 50 4.59 5.43 -17.57
N ILE A 51 4.92 6.43 -18.38
CA ILE A 51 5.67 6.20 -19.62
C ILE A 51 7.15 6.13 -19.25
N LYS A 52 7.75 4.95 -19.39
CA LYS A 52 9.20 4.78 -19.33
C LYS A 52 9.80 5.44 -20.56
N VAL A 53 10.44 6.60 -20.39
CA VAL A 53 11.28 7.17 -21.45
C VAL A 53 12.63 6.44 -21.37
N ASP A 54 12.85 5.52 -22.29
CA ASP A 54 14.18 4.92 -22.46
C ASP A 54 15.07 5.92 -23.19
N SER A 55 16.25 6.19 -22.62
CA SER A 55 17.29 7.08 -23.18
C SER A 55 18.33 6.27 -23.96
#